data_AF-A0A0Q6WTG6-F1
#
_entry.id   AF-A0A0Q6WTG6-F1
#
_cell.length_a   1.000
_cell.length_b   1.000
_cell.length_c   1.000
_cell.angle_alpha   90.00
_cell.angle_beta   90.00
_cell.angle_gamma   90.00
#
_symmetry.space_group_name_H-M   'P 1'
#
loop_
_entity.id
_entity.type
_entity.pdbx_description
1 polymer ?
#
loop_
_entity_poly.entity_id
_entity_poly.type
_entity_poly.pdbx_seq_one_letter_code
_entity_poly.pdbx_strand_id
1 'polypeptide(L)'
;MTLQIDDLQPELTAEQALTGWRREFCVELRGEGQARIFLRVLESPSLKATELRRAVLFHRVGAGFADLTGCVAAAREPLERLALTAVRQQPSADNLFAAVTYDRRAWEAVVDAVDHWQRRRIPVKPSLS
;
A
#
# COMPACT_ATOMS: atom_id res chain seq x y z
N MET A 1 -1.68 5.96 17.75
CA MET A 1 -1.80 5.55 16.34
C MET A 1 -0.49 4.92 15.93
N THR A 2 -0.55 3.74 15.31
CA THR A 2 0.63 2.91 15.10
C THR A 2 0.66 2.41 13.66
N LEU A 3 1.64 2.89 12.90
CA LEU A 3 1.95 2.39 11.57
C LEU A 3 3.09 1.37 11.70
N GLN A 4 2.80 0.10 11.46
CA GLN A 4 3.82 -0.94 11.37
C GLN A 4 4.31 -1.00 9.93
N ILE A 5 5.60 -0.78 9.71
CA ILE A 5 6.23 -0.93 8.39
C ILE A 5 6.90 -2.30 8.37
N ASP A 6 6.50 -3.13 7.41
CA ASP A 6 7.24 -4.33 7.03
C ASP A 6 8.17 -3.95 5.88
N ASP A 7 9.45 -3.81 6.20
CA ASP A 7 10.47 -3.25 5.33
C ASP A 7 11.04 -4.26 4.32
N LEU A 8 10.45 -5.46 4.26
CA LEU A 8 10.73 -6.40 3.17
C LEU A 8 10.43 -5.72 1.82
N GLN A 9 11.46 -5.69 0.96
CA GLN A 9 11.38 -5.14 -0.38
C GLN A 9 11.43 -6.28 -1.40
N PRO A 10 10.31 -7.01 -1.63
CA PRO A 10 10.28 -8.01 -2.67
C PRO A 10 10.53 -7.33 -4.02
N GLU A 11 11.57 -7.77 -4.73
CA GLU A 11 11.94 -7.25 -6.03
C GLU A 11 11.05 -7.88 -7.11
N LEU A 12 10.71 -7.07 -8.11
CA LEU A 12 10.08 -7.56 -9.34
C LEU A 12 11.21 -7.75 -10.35
N THR A 13 11.53 -9.00 -10.68
CA THR A 13 12.59 -9.28 -11.66
C THR A 13 12.20 -8.77 -13.05
N ALA A 14 13.19 -8.54 -13.92
CA ALA A 14 12.95 -8.11 -15.29
C ALA A 14 12.08 -9.10 -16.06
N GLU A 15 12.26 -10.40 -15.83
CA GLU A 15 11.46 -11.46 -16.45
C GLU A 15 10.00 -11.42 -15.98
N GLN A 16 9.76 -11.29 -14.66
CA GLN A 16 8.41 -11.15 -14.10
C GLN A 16 7.70 -9.89 -14.61
N ALA A 17 8.42 -8.78 -14.73
CA ALA A 17 7.86 -7.53 -15.23
C ALA A 17 7.30 -7.67 -16.67
N LEU A 18 7.82 -8.61 -17.46
CA LEU A 18 7.37 -8.91 -18.83
C LEU A 18 6.17 -9.87 -18.88
N THR A 19 5.89 -10.62 -17.81
CA THR A 19 4.85 -11.66 -17.76
C THR A 19 3.56 -11.21 -17.06
N GLY A 20 3.38 -9.89 -16.88
CA GLY A 20 2.17 -9.32 -16.29
C GLY A 20 2.17 -9.30 -14.75
N TRP A 21 3.25 -9.75 -14.11
CA TRP A 21 3.44 -9.60 -12.68
C TRP A 21 3.50 -8.12 -12.29
N ARG A 22 3.17 -7.86 -11.03
CA ARG A 22 3.13 -6.50 -10.50
C ARG A 22 3.58 -6.43 -9.07
N ARG A 23 4.08 -5.25 -8.72
CA ARG A 23 4.42 -4.88 -7.36
C ARG A 23 3.34 -3.93 -6.82
N GLU A 24 2.94 -4.15 -5.58
CA GLU A 24 1.89 -3.37 -4.94
C GLU A 24 2.38 -2.81 -3.60
N PHE A 25 2.04 -1.54 -3.37
CA PHE A 25 2.04 -0.92 -2.06
C PHE A 25 0.75 -1.27 -1.35
N CYS A 26 0.84 -1.90 -0.18
CA CYS A 26 -0.31 -2.42 0.55
C CYS A 26 -0.45 -1.76 1.93
N VAL A 27 -1.70 -1.48 2.30
CA VAL A 27 -2.10 -1.02 3.63
C VAL A 27 -3.13 -1.99 4.18
N GLU A 28 -2.74 -2.80 5.16
CA GLU A 28 -3.64 -3.63 5.95
C GLU A 28 -4.19 -2.79 7.11
N LEU A 29 -5.49 -2.51 7.07
CA LEU A 29 -6.20 -1.80 8.13
C LEU A 29 -6.58 -2.78 9.25
N ARG A 30 -5.99 -2.57 10.43
CA ARG A 30 -6.21 -3.45 11.60
C ARG A 30 -7.32 -2.97 12.51
N GLY A 31 -7.78 -1.73 12.33
CA GLY A 31 -8.72 -1.06 13.22
C GLY A 31 -8.00 -0.33 14.33
N GLU A 32 -8.74 0.45 15.12
CA GLU A 32 -8.24 1.14 16.33
C GLU A 32 -7.03 2.06 16.06
N GLY A 33 -6.97 2.68 14.88
CA GLY A 33 -5.84 3.54 14.53
C GLY A 33 -4.54 2.78 14.26
N GLN A 34 -4.63 1.51 13.90
CA GLN A 34 -3.49 0.66 13.53
C GLN A 34 -3.54 0.24 12.06
N ALA A 35 -2.39 0.30 11.40
CA ALA A 35 -2.22 -0.23 10.06
C ALA A 35 -0.84 -0.88 9.88
N ARG A 36 -0.78 -1.92 9.05
CA ARG A 36 0.49 -2.48 8.55
C ARG A 36 0.68 -2.05 7.11
N ILE A 37 1.86 -1.53 6.79
CA ILE A 37 2.28 -1.14 5.47
C ILE A 37 3.35 -2.11 5.00
N PHE A 38 3.21 -2.62 3.78
CA PHE A 38 4.14 -3.59 3.21
C PHE A 38 4.11 -3.54 1.68
N LEU A 39 5.13 -4.13 1.06
CA LEU A 39 5.17 -4.38 -0.37
C LEU A 39 4.89 -5.85 -0.66
N ARG A 40 4.26 -6.13 -1.79
CA ARG A 40 4.15 -7.51 -2.32
C ARG A 40 4.36 -7.54 -3.82
N VAL A 41 4.72 -8.72 -4.31
CA VAL A 41 4.84 -9.04 -5.72
C VAL A 41 3.84 -10.16 -6.03
N LEU A 42 3.04 -9.96 -7.07
CA LEU A 42 1.94 -10.86 -7.43
C LEU A 42 1.96 -11.16 -8.92
N GLU A 43 1.71 -12.41 -9.26
CA GLU A 43 1.49 -12.88 -10.63
C GLU A 43 0.11 -12.48 -11.15
N SER A 44 -0.92 -12.73 -10.34
CA SER A 44 -2.32 -12.48 -10.70
C SER A 44 -2.85 -11.20 -10.05
N PRO A 45 -3.81 -10.53 -10.70
CA PRO A 45 -4.35 -9.31 -10.16
C PRO A 45 -5.11 -9.51 -8.84
N SER A 46 -4.71 -8.80 -7.80
CA SER A 46 -5.57 -8.52 -6.64
C SER A 46 -6.92 -7.97 -7.08
N LEU A 47 -7.95 -8.69 -6.65
CA LEU A 47 -9.34 -8.29 -6.84
C LEU A 47 -9.74 -7.41 -5.65
N LYS A 48 -10.20 -6.19 -5.95
CA LYS A 48 -10.55 -5.17 -4.95
C LYS A 48 -11.51 -5.71 -3.89
N ALA A 49 -12.53 -6.48 -4.29
CA ALA A 49 -13.50 -7.07 -3.35
C ALA A 49 -12.86 -8.11 -2.41
N THR A 50 -11.96 -8.95 -2.90
CA THR A 50 -11.26 -9.98 -2.11
C THR A 50 -10.31 -9.34 -1.10
N GLU A 51 -9.58 -8.31 -1.50
CA GLU A 51 -8.62 -7.64 -0.62
C GLU A 51 -9.32 -6.75 0.41
N LEU A 52 -10.43 -6.10 0.05
CA LEU A 52 -11.26 -5.36 1.01
C LEU A 52 -11.86 -6.27 2.10
N ARG A 53 -12.18 -7.54 1.78
CA ARG A 53 -12.55 -8.54 2.81
C ARG A 53 -11.42 -8.85 3.78
N ARG A 54 -10.16 -8.70 3.34
CA ARG A 54 -8.97 -8.84 4.19
C ARG A 54 -8.57 -7.52 4.85
N ALA A 55 -9.36 -6.47 4.67
CA ALA A 55 -9.06 -5.11 5.06
C ALA A 55 -7.75 -4.56 4.46
N VAL A 56 -7.38 -5.02 3.26
CA VAL A 56 -6.19 -4.58 2.54
C VAL A 56 -6.58 -3.63 1.42
N LEU A 57 -6.01 -2.42 1.47
CA LEU A 57 -5.97 -1.48 0.36
C LEU A 57 -4.63 -1.64 -0.36
N PHE A 58 -4.64 -1.49 -1.68
CA PHE A 58 -3.43 -1.65 -2.47
C PHE A 58 -3.39 -0.67 -3.64
N HIS A 59 -2.18 -0.24 -3.96
CA HIS A 59 -1.88 0.60 -5.13
C HIS A 59 -0.69 0.02 -5.89
N ARG A 60 -0.74 0.06 -7.22
CA ARG A 60 0.34 -0.48 -8.05
C ARG A 60 1.54 0.46 -7.99
N VAL A 61 2.72 -0.10 -7.80
CA VAL A 61 3.99 0.63 -7.89
C VAL A 61 4.87 0.07 -9.00
N GLY A 62 5.70 0.94 -9.59
CA GLY A 62 6.64 0.54 -10.63
C GLY A 62 7.76 -0.38 -10.12
N ALA A 63 8.46 -1.05 -11.04
CA ALA A 63 9.63 -1.88 -10.71
C ALA A 63 10.74 -1.08 -10.01
N GLY A 64 10.93 0.19 -10.40
CA GLY A 64 11.90 1.10 -9.80
C GLY A 64 11.46 1.73 -8.46
N PHE A 65 10.32 1.34 -7.90
CA PHE A 65 9.93 1.81 -6.57
C PHE A 65 10.95 1.29 -5.54
N ALA A 66 11.48 2.19 -4.73
CA ALA A 66 12.43 1.87 -3.68
C ALA A 66 12.11 2.70 -2.44
N ASP A 67 12.67 2.27 -1.32
CA ASP A 67 12.57 2.97 -0.03
C ASP A 67 11.10 3.10 0.47
N LEU A 68 10.56 1.96 0.92
CA LEU A 68 9.22 1.92 1.52
C LEU A 68 9.12 2.85 2.73
N THR A 69 10.13 2.87 3.58
CA THR A 69 10.16 3.66 4.82
C THR A 69 10.08 5.15 4.53
N GLY A 70 10.87 5.65 3.57
CA GLY A 70 10.81 7.04 3.13
C GLY A 70 9.45 7.38 2.50
N CYS A 71 8.87 6.48 1.71
CA CYS A 71 7.54 6.67 1.13
C CYS A 71 6.47 6.80 2.22
N VAL A 72 6.49 5.92 3.24
CA VAL A 72 5.59 5.98 4.39
C VAL A 72 5.78 7.27 5.17
N ALA A 73 7.01 7.74 5.35
CA ALA A 73 7.28 9.01 6.00
C ALA A 73 6.68 10.19 5.22
N ALA A 74 6.75 10.18 3.89
CA ALA A 74 6.16 11.22 3.04
C ALA A 74 4.62 11.16 2.99
N ALA A 75 4.04 9.96 3.06
CA ALA A 75 2.59 9.74 3.07
C ALA A 75 2.02 9.64 4.50
N ARG A 76 2.75 10.10 5.52
CA ARG A 76 2.44 9.83 6.93
C ARG A 76 1.06 10.33 7.34
N GLU A 77 0.78 11.62 7.13
CA GLU A 77 -0.49 12.23 7.53
C GLU A 77 -1.73 11.52 6.91
N PRO A 78 -1.80 11.27 5.58
CA PRO A 78 -2.95 10.57 5.02
C PRO A 78 -3.02 9.09 5.45
N LEU A 79 -1.89 8.40 5.63
CA LEU A 79 -1.87 7.02 6.17
C LEU A 79 -2.41 6.96 7.60
N GLU A 80 -2.04 7.93 8.41
CA GLU A 80 -2.49 8.09 9.77
C GLU A 80 -4.01 8.36 9.83
N ARG A 81 -4.52 9.32 9.05
CA ARG A 81 -5.97 9.56 8.92
C ARG A 81 -6.72 8.31 8.45
N LEU A 82 -6.16 7.60 7.47
CA LEU A 82 -6.74 6.37 6.95
C LEU A 82 -6.84 5.29 8.04
N ALA A 83 -5.80 5.10 8.85
CA ALA A 83 -5.81 4.15 9.96
C ALA A 83 -6.81 4.54 11.06
N LEU A 84 -6.95 5.83 11.37
CA LEU A 84 -7.90 6.33 12.37
C LEU A 84 -9.36 6.15 11.97
N THR A 85 -9.66 6.33 10.70
CA THR A 85 -11.03 6.23 10.16
C THR A 85 -11.41 4.81 9.79
N ALA A 86 -10.45 3.88 9.84
CA ALA A 86 -10.69 2.48 9.55
C ALA A 86 -11.48 1.81 10.69
N VAL A 87 -12.68 1.36 10.37
CA VAL A 87 -13.54 0.60 11.28
C VAL A 87 -13.74 -0.79 10.70
N ARG A 88 -13.29 -1.82 11.43
CA ARG A 88 -13.61 -3.20 11.10
C ARG A 88 -15.07 -3.47 11.43
N GLN A 89 -15.83 -3.87 10.42
CA GLN A 89 -17.22 -4.24 10.59
C GLN A 89 -17.26 -5.70 11.03
N GLN A 90 -18.00 -6.02 12.09
CA GLN A 90 -18.34 -7.41 12.37
C GLN A 90 -19.31 -7.88 11.28
N PRO A 91 -19.07 -9.06 10.66
CA PRO A 91 -20.01 -9.62 9.69
C PRO A 91 -21.40 -9.74 10.33
N SER A 92 -22.40 -9.14 9.70
CA SER A 92 -23.80 -9.28 10.05
C SER A 92 -24.60 -9.73 8.83
N ALA A 93 -25.86 -10.15 9.04
CA ALA A 93 -26.76 -10.52 7.95
C ALA A 93 -26.90 -9.39 6.90
N ASP A 94 -26.74 -8.14 7.32
CA ASP A 94 -26.87 -6.95 6.47
C ASP A 94 -25.55 -6.51 5.82
N ASN A 95 -24.40 -7.04 6.24
CA ASN A 95 -23.10 -6.61 5.74
C ASN A 95 -22.11 -7.78 5.59
N LEU A 96 -22.42 -8.65 4.63
CA LEU A 96 -21.66 -9.87 4.31
C LEU A 96 -20.35 -9.59 3.53
N PHE A 97 -20.12 -8.35 3.07
CA PHE A 97 -19.14 -8.10 1.99
C PHE A 97 -17.98 -7.17 2.36
N ALA A 98 -18.17 -6.18 3.26
CA ALA A 98 -17.13 -5.21 3.60
C ALA A 98 -16.64 -5.41 5.05
N ALA A 99 -15.49 -6.06 5.20
CA ALA A 99 -14.87 -6.28 6.51
C ALA A 99 -14.27 -5.00 7.13
N VAL A 100 -14.14 -3.92 6.34
CA VAL A 100 -13.64 -2.62 6.80
C VAL A 100 -14.29 -1.46 6.05
N THR A 101 -14.67 -0.41 6.78
CA THR A 101 -15.02 0.92 6.24
C THR A 101 -13.89 1.89 6.56
N TYR A 102 -13.60 2.85 5.68
CA TYR A 102 -12.48 3.79 5.83
C TYR A 102 -12.77 5.12 5.11
N ASP A 103 -12.01 6.17 5.42
CA ASP A 103 -12.07 7.42 4.67
C ASP A 103 -11.45 7.25 3.28
N ARG A 104 -12.30 7.22 2.26
CA ARG A 104 -11.87 7.08 0.86
C ARG A 104 -10.99 8.24 0.41
N ARG A 105 -11.20 9.48 0.89
CA ARG A 105 -10.37 10.63 0.52
C ARG A 105 -8.98 10.51 1.13
N ALA A 106 -8.87 9.99 2.35
CA ALA A 106 -7.58 9.67 2.95
C ALA A 106 -6.82 8.64 2.10
N TRP A 107 -7.51 7.60 1.60
CA TRP A 107 -6.89 6.63 0.69
C TRP A 107 -6.43 7.26 -0.63
N GLU A 108 -7.24 8.12 -1.25
CA GLU A 108 -6.85 8.83 -2.48
C GLU A 108 -5.60 9.70 -2.26
N ALA A 109 -5.51 10.40 -1.12
CA ALA A 109 -4.32 11.17 -0.75
C ALA A 109 -3.08 10.29 -0.52
N VAL A 110 -3.23 9.08 0.03
CA VAL A 110 -2.13 8.10 0.11
C VAL A 110 -1.66 7.71 -1.29
N VAL A 111 -2.58 7.41 -2.20
CA VAL A 111 -2.28 7.05 -3.59
C VAL A 111 -1.50 8.18 -4.28
N ASP A 112 -1.94 9.43 -4.14
CA ASP A 112 -1.28 10.59 -4.72
C ASP A 112 0.15 10.78 -4.17
N ALA A 113 0.35 10.58 -2.87
CA ALA A 113 1.67 10.66 -2.25
C ALA A 113 2.62 9.55 -2.75
N VAL A 114 2.12 8.32 -2.87
CA VAL A 114 2.88 7.18 -3.44
C VAL A 114 3.22 7.44 -4.91
N ASP A 115 2.27 7.97 -5.68
CA ASP A 115 2.45 8.35 -7.08
C ASP A 115 3.50 9.44 -7.26
N HIS A 116 3.47 10.45 -6.39
CA HIS A 116 4.47 11.49 -6.37
C HIS A 116 5.85 10.89 -6.02
N TRP A 117 5.92 10.05 -4.99
CA TRP A 117 7.16 9.42 -4.54
C TRP A 117 7.86 8.63 -5.64
N GLN A 118 7.12 7.79 -6.38
CA GLN A 118 7.66 6.95 -7.44
C GLN A 118 8.15 7.74 -8.67
N ARG A 119 7.62 8.94 -8.91
CA ARG A 119 8.03 9.79 -10.04
C ARG A 119 9.25 10.65 -9.72
N ARG A 120 9.68 10.70 -8.44
CA ARG A 120 10.87 11.47 -8.07
C ARG A 120 12.09 10.88 -8.76
N ARG A 121 12.89 11.75 -9.38
CA ARG A 121 14.21 11.37 -9.88
C ARG A 121 15.08 11.04 -8.67
N ILE A 122 15.44 9.78 -8.50
CA ILE A 122 16.49 9.39 -7.56
C ILE A 122 17.81 9.85 -8.21
N PRO A 123 18.57 10.77 -7.60
CA PRO A 123 19.85 11.16 -8.17
C PRO A 123 20.77 9.93 -8.24
N VAL A 124 21.18 9.59 -9.46
CA VAL A 124 22.22 8.57 -9.69
C VAL A 124 23.49 9.14 -9.06
N LYS A 125 23.97 8.52 -7.97
CA LYS A 125 25.31 8.82 -7.47
C LYS A 125 26.28 8.49 -8.62
N PRO A 126 27.10 9.44 -9.11
CA PRO A 126 28.14 9.09 -10.06
C PRO A 126 29.07 8.10 -9.37
N SER A 127 29.24 6.94 -9.99
CA SER A 127 30.27 5.97 -9.61
C SER A 127 31.61 6.67 -9.72
N LEU A 128 32.18 7.09 -8.60
CA LEU A 128 33.58 7.46 -8.53
C LEU A 128 34.39 6.15 -8.45
N SER A 129 34.88 5.68 -9.60
CA SER A 129 36.07 4.81 -9.74
C SER A 129 36.48 4.79 -11.20
#